data_AF-A0A2E7QNK2-F1
#
_entry.id   AF-A0A2E7QNK2-F1
#
_cell.length_a   1.000
_cell.length_b   1.000
_cell.length_c   1.000
_cell.angle_alpha   90.00
_cell.angle_beta   90.00
_cell.angle_gamma   90.00
#
_symmetry.space_group_name_H-M   'P 1'
#
loop_
_entity.id
_entity.type
_entity.pdbx_description
1 polymer ?
#
loop_
_entity_poly.entity_id
_entity_poly.type
_entity_poly.pdbx_seq_one_letter_code
_entity_poly.pdbx_strand_id
1 'polypeptide(L)'
;FTPATMSVVVLFWLIGFDIIYAIQDYDFDRSTGLKSLVVYMGPDNALNASLIAHMVMIILLTFLGFLAFFKLPYWIGMLIIISCLGFEHWIIRRRSLEWAEKSFFKLNSVISMVFLAVVLAEVMLPDFWSFRGL
;
A
#
# COMPACT_ATOMS: atom_id res chain seq x y z
N PHE A 1 3.92 -4.40 -21.30
CA PHE A 1 5.01 -4.02 -20.37
C PHE A 1 4.58 -4.15 -18.90
N THR A 2 3.68 -5.08 -18.58
CA THR A 2 2.66 -4.78 -17.54
C THR A 2 2.47 -5.86 -16.46
N PRO A 3 2.52 -7.19 -16.71
CA PRO A 3 2.27 -8.17 -15.65
C PRO A 3 3.39 -8.24 -14.61
N ALA A 4 4.66 -8.27 -15.03
CA ALA A 4 5.79 -8.39 -14.12
C ALA A 4 5.91 -7.17 -13.19
N THR A 5 5.81 -5.95 -13.73
CA THR A 5 5.82 -4.72 -12.92
C THR A 5 4.66 -4.70 -11.93
N MET A 6 3.46 -5.10 -12.35
CA MET A 6 2.30 -5.24 -11.46
C MET A 6 2.55 -6.27 -10.35
N SER A 7 3.13 -7.43 -10.68
CA SER A 7 3.48 -8.44 -9.68
C SER A 7 4.47 -7.90 -8.65
N VAL A 8 5.47 -7.12 -9.08
CA VAL A 8 6.44 -6.51 -8.16
C VAL A 8 5.79 -5.43 -7.31
N VAL A 9 4.91 -4.59 -7.87
CA VAL A 9 4.10 -3.63 -7.10
C VAL A 9 3.30 -4.33 -6.02
N VAL A 10 2.54 -5.37 -6.40
CA VAL A 10 1.69 -6.14 -5.47
C VAL A 10 2.54 -6.86 -4.43
N LEU A 11 3.72 -7.36 -4.79
CA LEU A 11 4.66 -7.98 -3.86
C LEU A 11 5.10 -7.00 -2.77
N PHE A 12 5.52 -5.79 -3.13
CA PHE A 12 5.95 -4.80 -2.14
C PHE A 12 4.81 -4.27 -1.28
N TRP A 13 3.59 -4.22 -1.83
CA TRP A 13 2.39 -3.94 -1.04
C TRP A 13 2.12 -5.07 -0.03
N LEU A 14 2.14 -6.33 -0.47
CA LEU A 14 2.03 -7.54 0.39
C LEU A 14 3.04 -7.52 1.53
N ILE A 15 4.32 -7.32 1.20
CA ILE A 15 5.37 -7.24 2.21
C ILE A 15 5.06 -6.14 3.24
N GLY A 16 4.67 -4.95 2.79
CA GLY A 16 4.40 -3.83 3.67
C GLY A 16 3.27 -4.09 4.66
N PHE A 17 2.13 -4.61 4.19
CA PHE A 17 0.99 -4.86 5.04
C PHE A 17 1.14 -6.12 5.90
N ASP A 18 1.80 -7.18 5.41
CA ASP A 18 2.05 -8.40 6.20
C ASP A 18 2.96 -8.11 7.39
N ILE A 19 3.94 -7.22 7.22
CA ILE A 19 4.77 -6.76 8.34
C ILE A 19 3.92 -6.00 9.37
N ILE A 20 3.01 -5.13 8.92
CA ILE A 20 2.09 -4.40 9.82
C ILE A 20 1.17 -5.36 10.57
N TYR A 21 0.68 -6.39 9.91
CA TYR A 21 -0.15 -7.42 10.53
C TYR A 21 0.66 -8.18 11.61
N ALA A 22 1.87 -8.63 11.28
CA ALA A 22 2.75 -9.32 12.21
C ALA A 22 3.20 -8.45 13.41
N ILE A 23 3.18 -7.12 13.29
CA ILE A 23 3.42 -6.22 14.43
C ILE A 23 2.35 -6.38 15.52
N GLN A 24 1.10 -6.65 15.12
CA GLN A 24 -0.01 -6.81 16.06
C GLN A 24 0.12 -8.09 16.88
N ASP A 25 0.77 -9.12 16.31
CA ASP A 25 1.01 -10.41 16.96
C ASP A 25 2.30 -10.45 17.78
N TYR A 26 3.06 -9.35 17.88
CA TYR A 26 4.40 -9.34 18.47
C TYR A 26 4.48 -9.93 19.89
N ASP A 27 3.57 -9.53 20.79
CA ASP A 27 3.61 -10.02 22.17
C ASP A 27 3.27 -11.51 22.26
N PHE A 28 2.35 -11.98 21.42
CA PHE A 28 1.98 -13.38 21.32
C PHE A 28 3.13 -14.22 20.75
N ASP A 29 3.68 -13.81 19.60
CA ASP A 29 4.82 -14.47 18.95
C ASP A 29 6.03 -14.55 19.89
N ARG A 30 6.32 -13.47 20.60
CA ARG A 30 7.41 -13.42 21.58
C ARG A 30 7.17 -14.36 22.75
N SER A 31 5.94 -14.41 23.28
CA SER A 31 5.59 -15.26 24.43
C SER A 31 5.63 -16.76 24.10
N THR A 32 5.33 -17.13 22.86
CA THR A 32 5.32 -18.51 22.38
C THR A 32 6.70 -18.96 21.85
N GLY A 33 7.66 -18.04 21.76
CA GLY A 33 8.99 -18.31 21.22
C GLY A 33 9.02 -18.45 19.69
N LEU A 34 8.01 -17.91 18.99
CA LEU A 34 7.98 -17.88 17.54
C LEU A 34 9.07 -16.96 16.99
N LYS A 35 9.85 -17.46 16.03
CA LYS A 35 10.96 -16.72 15.40
C LYS A 35 10.48 -15.91 14.19
N SER A 36 9.48 -15.04 14.38
CA SER A 36 8.98 -14.18 13.31
C SER A 36 9.94 -13.01 13.02
N LEU A 37 9.82 -12.41 11.83
CA LEU A 37 10.61 -11.25 11.43
C LEU A 37 10.47 -10.10 12.43
N VAL A 38 9.26 -9.87 12.92
CA VAL A 38 8.95 -8.80 13.88
C VAL A 38 9.56 -9.09 15.24
N VAL A 39 9.55 -10.34 15.71
CA VAL A 39 10.25 -10.72 16.95
C VAL A 39 11.76 -10.50 16.84
N TYR A 40 12.35 -10.77 15.67
CA TYR A 40 13.77 -10.56 15.43
C TYR A 40 14.16 -9.07 15.34
N MET A 41 13.38 -8.26 14.63
CA MET A 41 13.71 -6.86 14.36
C MET A 41 13.20 -5.89 15.44
N GLY A 42 12.14 -6.28 16.15
CA GLY A 42 11.32 -5.41 17.00
C GLY A 42 10.25 -4.63 16.21
N PRO A 43 9.14 -4.22 16.85
CA PRO A 43 8.02 -3.55 16.18
C PRO A 43 8.39 -2.27 15.43
N ASP A 44 9.25 -1.43 16.01
CA ASP A 44 9.63 -0.14 15.39
C ASP A 44 10.44 -0.32 14.11
N ASN A 45 11.41 -1.25 14.11
CA ASN A 45 12.22 -1.55 12.94
C ASN A 45 11.41 -2.28 11.88
N ALA A 46 10.51 -3.16 12.28
CA ALA A 46 9.55 -3.80 11.38
C ALA A 46 8.66 -2.74 10.71
N LEU A 47 8.16 -1.76 11.47
CA LEU A 47 7.34 -0.68 10.91
C LEU A 47 8.13 0.16 9.88
N ASN A 48 9.41 0.44 10.14
CA ASN A 48 10.28 1.12 9.18
C ASN A 48 10.53 0.25 7.92
N ALA A 49 10.67 -1.08 8.07
CA ALA A 49 10.79 -1.99 6.93
C ALA A 49 9.51 -2.01 6.06
N SER A 50 8.33 -2.01 6.71
CA SER A 50 7.04 -1.85 6.03
C SER A 50 6.96 -0.53 5.26
N LEU A 51 7.41 0.59 5.85
CA LEU A 51 7.42 1.89 5.20
C LEU A 51 8.29 1.88 3.94
N ILE A 52 9.48 1.27 4.01
CA ILE A 52 10.37 1.14 2.84
C ILE A 52 9.69 0.31 1.74
N ALA A 53 9.04 -0.80 2.09
CA ALA A 53 8.31 -1.61 1.12
C ALA A 53 7.19 -0.81 0.42
N HIS A 54 6.39 -0.06 1.19
CA HIS A 54 5.37 0.83 0.62
C HIS A 54 5.96 1.96 -0.23
N MET A 55 7.10 2.54 0.15
CA MET A 55 7.77 3.55 -0.68
C MET A 55 8.23 2.96 -2.03
N VAL A 56 8.79 1.75 -2.03
CA VAL A 56 9.17 1.05 -3.27
C VAL A 56 7.93 0.79 -4.13
N MET A 57 6.83 0.31 -3.54
CA MET A 57 5.55 0.14 -4.23
C MET A 57 5.07 1.45 -4.88
N ILE A 58 5.09 2.57 -4.16
CA ILE A 58 4.66 3.89 -4.66
C ILE A 58 5.54 4.35 -5.82
N ILE A 59 6.86 4.16 -5.73
CA ILE A 59 7.80 4.51 -6.82
C ILE A 59 7.48 3.68 -8.07
N LEU A 60 7.23 2.38 -7.92
CA LEU A 60 6.88 1.50 -9.03
C LEU A 60 5.53 1.86 -9.67
N LEU A 61 4.51 2.20 -8.86
CA LEU A 61 3.23 2.70 -9.34
C LEU A 61 3.37 4.04 -10.07
N THR A 62 4.20 4.94 -9.55
CA THR A 62 4.47 6.22 -10.20
C THR A 62 5.12 6.00 -11.58
N PHE A 63 6.11 5.11 -11.64
CA PHE A 63 6.77 4.76 -12.90
C PHE A 63 5.80 4.10 -13.90
N LEU A 64 4.92 3.22 -13.43
CA LEU A 64 3.85 2.64 -14.25
C LEU A 64 2.94 3.72 -14.84
N GLY A 65 2.48 4.67 -14.04
CA GLY A 65 1.61 5.76 -14.50
C GLY A 65 2.21 6.54 -15.66
N PHE A 66 3.51 6.83 -15.57
CA PHE A 66 4.25 7.48 -16.66
C PHE A 66 4.40 6.58 -17.90
N LEU A 67 4.81 5.31 -17.73
CA LEU A 67 4.99 4.38 -18.84
C LEU A 67 3.69 4.07 -19.59
N ALA A 68 2.57 4.04 -18.87
CA ALA A 68 1.24 3.77 -19.43
C ALA A 68 0.55 5.04 -19.95
N PHE A 69 1.17 6.21 -19.84
CA PHE A 69 0.58 7.51 -20.18
C PHE A 69 -0.78 7.74 -19.52
N PHE A 70 -0.94 7.27 -18.28
CA PHE A 70 -2.19 7.41 -17.54
C PHE A 70 -2.47 8.86 -17.16
N LYS A 71 -3.76 9.22 -17.15
CA LYS A 71 -4.24 10.59 -17.04
C LYS A 71 -4.55 10.98 -15.59
N LEU A 72 -5.18 12.14 -15.43
CA LEU A 72 -5.49 12.76 -14.14
C LEU A 72 -6.20 11.82 -13.13
N PRO A 73 -7.16 10.96 -13.51
CA PRO A 73 -7.79 10.02 -12.57
C PRO A 73 -6.79 9.09 -11.89
N TYR A 74 -5.78 8.62 -12.63
CA TYR A 74 -4.68 7.84 -12.06
C TYR A 74 -3.98 8.54 -10.92
N TRP A 75 -3.58 9.78 -11.16
CA TRP A 75 -2.84 10.58 -10.18
C TRP A 75 -3.69 10.97 -8.96
N ILE A 76 -5.00 11.19 -9.14
CA ILE A 76 -5.95 11.38 -8.03
C ILE A 76 -6.04 10.11 -7.19
N GLY A 77 -6.20 8.95 -7.84
CA GLY A 77 -6.19 7.65 -7.15
C GLY A 77 -4.91 7.42 -6.36
N MET A 78 -3.77 7.74 -6.97
CA MET A 78 -2.46 7.61 -6.33
C MET A 78 -2.32 8.50 -5.11
N LEU A 79 -2.83 9.73 -5.15
CA LEU A 79 -2.86 10.63 -3.99
C LEU A 79 -3.69 10.07 -2.83
N ILE A 80 -4.83 9.46 -3.13
CA ILE A 80 -5.67 8.80 -2.13
C ILE A 80 -4.92 7.61 -1.51
N ILE A 81 -4.30 6.76 -2.33
CA ILE A 81 -3.52 5.61 -1.86
C ILE A 81 -2.37 6.06 -0.94
N ILE A 82 -1.59 7.07 -1.34
CA ILE A 82 -0.48 7.62 -0.53
C ILE A 82 -1.02 8.15 0.81
N SER A 83 -2.15 8.84 0.78
CA SER A 83 -2.78 9.39 1.98
C SER A 83 -3.26 8.29 2.93
N CYS A 84 -3.86 7.21 2.40
CA CYS A 84 -4.26 6.04 3.18
C CYS A 84 -3.05 5.33 3.81
N LEU A 85 -1.98 5.09 3.05
CA LEU A 85 -0.76 4.46 3.55
C LEU A 85 -0.06 5.32 4.61
N GLY A 86 0.04 6.63 4.38
CA GLY A 86 0.60 7.57 5.34
C GLY A 86 -0.21 7.61 6.64
N PHE A 87 -1.54 7.57 6.53
CA PHE A 87 -2.42 7.52 7.68
C PHE A 87 -2.33 6.19 8.45
N GLU A 88 -2.20 5.07 7.76
CA GLU A 88 -1.98 3.75 8.35
C GLU A 88 -0.70 3.74 9.20
N HIS A 89 0.43 4.14 8.61
CA HIS A 89 1.73 4.25 9.30
C HIS A 89 1.67 5.20 10.50
N TRP A 90 0.93 6.30 10.38
CA TRP A 90 0.72 7.23 11.48
C TRP A 90 -0.10 6.63 12.62
N ILE A 91 -1.20 5.93 12.32
CA ILE A 91 -2.04 5.27 13.33
C ILE A 91 -1.21 4.25 14.11
N ILE A 92 -0.48 3.37 13.41
CA ILE A 92 0.31 2.31 14.05
C ILE A 92 1.36 2.90 14.99
N ARG A 93 1.95 4.05 14.63
CA ARG A 93 2.98 4.71 15.44
C ARG A 93 2.43 5.51 16.63
N ARG A 94 1.17 5.96 16.60
CA ARG A 94 0.63 6.97 17.54
C ARG A 94 -0.61 6.53 18.32
N ARG A 95 -1.25 5.41 17.96
CA ARG A 95 -2.51 4.93 18.56
C ARG A 95 -2.32 3.54 19.16
N SER A 96 -3.35 3.07 19.88
CA SER A 96 -3.36 1.72 20.44
C SER A 96 -3.46 0.65 19.36
N LEU A 97 -3.00 -0.57 19.67
CA LEU A 97 -3.07 -1.74 18.77
C LEU A 97 -4.51 -1.99 18.27
N GLU A 98 -5.52 -1.85 19.14
CA GLU A 98 -6.93 -2.02 18.77
C GLU A 98 -7.38 -1.04 17.66
N TRP A 99 -6.88 0.21 17.71
CA TRP A 99 -7.15 1.19 16.65
C TRP A 99 -6.41 0.87 15.36
N ALA A 100 -5.17 0.37 15.47
CA ALA A 100 -4.38 -0.07 14.33
C ALA A 100 -5.06 -1.24 13.60
N GLU A 101 -5.49 -2.27 14.31
CA GLU A 101 -6.18 -3.44 13.77
C GLU A 101 -7.47 -3.06 13.02
N LYS A 102 -8.32 -2.24 13.66
CA LYS A 102 -9.59 -1.77 13.05
C LYS A 102 -9.38 -0.90 11.82
N SER A 103 -8.31 -0.14 11.77
CA SER A 103 -8.03 0.80 10.68
C SER A 103 -7.32 0.13 9.51
N PHE A 104 -6.43 -0.84 9.79
CA PHE A 104 -5.65 -1.58 8.81
C PHE A 104 -6.50 -2.21 7.70
N PHE A 105 -7.48 -3.05 8.07
CA PHE A 105 -8.32 -3.73 7.07
C PHE A 105 -9.17 -2.75 6.26
N LYS A 106 -9.66 -1.68 6.90
CA LYS A 106 -10.45 -0.64 6.23
C LYS A 106 -9.61 0.12 5.21
N LEU A 107 -8.40 0.54 5.61
CA LEU A 107 -7.50 1.28 4.73
C LEU A 107 -7.03 0.42 3.56
N ASN A 108 -6.64 -0.83 3.80
CA ASN A 108 -6.29 -1.75 2.70
C ASN A 108 -7.46 -2.03 1.76
N SER A 109 -8.68 -2.14 2.28
CA SER A 109 -9.88 -2.27 1.44
C SER A 109 -10.10 -1.03 0.56
N VAL A 110 -9.94 0.18 1.12
CA VAL A 110 -10.04 1.43 0.35
C VAL A 110 -8.95 1.51 -0.71
N ILE A 111 -7.69 1.23 -0.37
CA ILE A 111 -6.56 1.21 -1.31
C ILE A 111 -6.85 0.26 -2.47
N SER A 112 -7.30 -0.96 -2.17
CA SER A 112 -7.64 -1.98 -3.17
C SER A 112 -8.71 -1.49 -4.14
N MET A 113 -9.80 -0.93 -3.61
CA MET A 113 -10.94 -0.47 -4.42
C MET A 113 -10.59 0.75 -5.26
N VAL A 114 -9.84 1.70 -4.70
CA VAL A 114 -9.37 2.90 -5.42
C VAL A 114 -8.44 2.48 -6.55
N PHE A 115 -7.46 1.61 -6.26
CA PHE A 115 -6.52 1.12 -7.27
C PHE A 115 -7.26 0.40 -8.41
N LEU A 116 -8.16 -0.52 -8.08
CA LEU A 116 -8.97 -1.22 -9.08
C LEU A 116 -9.79 -0.26 -9.93
N ALA A 117 -10.55 0.64 -9.30
CA ALA A 117 -11.43 1.57 -10.02
C ALA A 117 -10.67 2.47 -10.99
N VAL A 118 -9.52 2.98 -10.54
CA VAL A 118 -8.71 3.93 -11.30
C VAL A 118 -7.96 3.25 -12.45
N VAL A 119 -7.37 2.08 -12.22
CA VAL A 119 -6.71 1.31 -13.29
C VAL A 119 -7.74 0.83 -14.30
N LEU A 120 -8.89 0.34 -13.84
CA LEU A 120 -9.97 -0.09 -14.74
C LEU A 120 -10.51 1.06 -15.58
N ALA A 121 -10.68 2.25 -14.99
CA ALA A 121 -11.07 3.45 -15.73
C ALA A 121 -10.05 3.83 -16.80
N GLU A 122 -8.75 3.86 -16.48
CA GLU A 122 -7.71 4.19 -17.47
C GLU A 122 -7.61 3.16 -18.60
N VAL A 123 -7.80 1.87 -18.29
CA VAL A 123 -7.68 0.77 -19.27
C VAL A 123 -8.95 0.61 -20.13
N MET A 124 -10.14 0.72 -19.54
CA MET A 124 -11.42 0.51 -20.24
C MET A 124 -11.94 1.78 -20.91
N LEU A 125 -11.57 2.96 -20.40
CA LEU A 125 -12.09 4.25 -20.85
C LEU A 125 -10.96 5.22 -21.25
N PRO A 126 -10.06 4.84 -22.19
CA PRO A 126 -8.88 5.64 -22.54
C PRO A 126 -9.25 7.04 -23.07
N ASP A 127 -10.41 7.19 -23.71
CA ASP A 127 -10.89 8.46 -24.30
C ASP A 127 -11.78 9.28 -23.36
N PHE A 128 -12.27 8.72 -22.25
CA PHE A 128 -13.22 9.41 -21.38
C PHE A 128 -12.62 10.62 -20.65
N TRP A 129 -11.31 10.56 -20.39
CA TRP A 129 -10.54 11.63 -19.74
C TRP A 129 -9.65 12.40 -20.73
N SER A 130 -9.76 12.09 -22.02
CA SER A 130 -9.19 12.92 -23.08
C SER A 130 -9.98 14.23 -23.14
N PHE A 131 -9.53 15.25 -22.40
CA PHE A 131 -9.82 16.64 -22.78
C PHE A 131 -9.06 16.94 -24.08
N ARG A 132 -9.53 16.35 -25.20
CA ARG A 132 -9.28 16.85 -26.54
C ARG A 132 -10.46 17.75 -26.89
N GLY A 133 -10.44 18.93 -26.28
CA GLY A 133 -11.02 20.12 -26.86
C GLY A 133 -9.85 21.05 -27.18
N LEU A 134 -9.51 21.12 -28.48
CA LEU A 134 -8.51 21.98 -29.14
C LEU A 134 -7.06 21.47 -29.14
#